data_AF-A0A7I9VMV1-F1
#
_entry.id   AF-A0A7I9VMV1-F1
#
_cell.length_a   1.000
_cell.length_b   1.000
_cell.length_c   1.000
_cell.angle_alpha   90.00
_cell.angle_beta   90.00
_cell.angle_gamma   90.00
#
_symmetry.space_group_name_H-M   'P 1'
#
loop_
_entity.id
_entity.type
_entity.pdbx_description
1 polymer ?
#
loop_
_entity_poly.entity_id
_entity_poly.type
_entity_poly.pdbx_seq_one_letter_code
_entity_poly.pdbx_strand_id
1 'polypeptide(L)'
;MPLALLLAAAGVACMSAASKQPAPANKQASGALTTHHTTDATGAITLRDETGAAILAGSTVPYSPEKTCGGCHDVDVITRGYHFQQGRTDATNQIVVSDSFNPTKPWLLSKGMYGKT
;
A
#
# COMPACT_ATOMS: atom_id res chain seq x y z
N MET A 1 1.78 -18.69 -62.82
CA MET A 1 1.49 -17.37 -62.21
C MET A 1 0.85 -17.64 -60.86
N PRO A 2 1.47 -17.20 -59.74
CA PRO A 2 1.18 -17.75 -58.41
C PRO A 2 -0.07 -17.10 -57.80
N LEU A 3 -0.97 -17.92 -57.28
CA LEU A 3 -2.11 -17.47 -56.48
C LEU A 3 -1.66 -17.42 -55.02
N ALA A 4 -1.48 -16.20 -54.51
CA ALA A 4 -1.08 -15.92 -53.15
C ALA A 4 -2.16 -16.38 -52.16
N LEU A 5 -1.79 -17.29 -51.27
CA LEU A 5 -2.60 -17.72 -50.15
C LEU A 5 -2.46 -16.69 -49.02
N LEU A 6 -3.48 -15.85 -48.84
CA LEU A 6 -3.56 -14.89 -47.72
C LEU A 6 -3.72 -15.64 -46.39
N LEU A 7 -2.74 -15.52 -45.49
CA LEU A 7 -2.92 -15.82 -44.07
C LEU A 7 -3.77 -14.70 -43.43
N ALA A 8 -5.00 -15.01 -43.03
CA ALA A 8 -5.76 -14.17 -42.12
C ALA A 8 -5.34 -14.49 -40.68
N ALA A 9 -4.58 -13.60 -40.05
CA ALA A 9 -4.27 -13.66 -38.63
C ALA A 9 -5.54 -13.33 -37.82
N ALA A 10 -6.14 -14.33 -37.18
CA ALA A 10 -7.19 -14.12 -36.19
C ALA A 10 -6.56 -13.58 -34.90
N GLY A 11 -6.48 -12.25 -34.81
CA GLY A 11 -6.11 -11.56 -33.56
C GLY A 11 -7.23 -11.72 -32.53
N VAL A 12 -7.00 -12.54 -31.51
CA VAL A 12 -7.86 -12.57 -30.33
C VAL A 12 -7.60 -11.30 -29.53
N ALA A 13 -8.50 -10.33 -29.66
CA ALA A 13 -8.50 -9.12 -28.86
C ALA A 13 -8.91 -9.48 -27.42
N CYS A 14 -7.96 -9.50 -26.49
CA CYS A 14 -8.24 -9.50 -25.06
C CYS A 14 -8.80 -8.12 -24.67
N MET A 15 -10.12 -7.95 -24.79
CA MET A 15 -10.81 -6.79 -24.24
C MET A 15 -10.82 -6.91 -22.71
N SER A 16 -9.86 -6.27 -22.05
CA SER A 16 -9.97 -6.00 -20.62
C SER A 16 -11.05 -4.94 -20.42
N ALA A 17 -12.24 -5.36 -19.99
CA ALA A 17 -13.24 -4.47 -19.47
C ALA A 17 -12.69 -3.82 -18.20
N ALA A 18 -12.27 -2.56 -18.30
CA ALA A 18 -11.93 -1.75 -17.14
C ALA A 18 -13.20 -1.58 -16.30
N SER A 19 -13.32 -2.37 -15.24
CA SER A 19 -14.33 -2.13 -14.21
C SER A 19 -14.02 -0.77 -13.59
N LYS A 20 -14.90 0.21 -13.81
CA LYS A 20 -14.92 1.45 -13.04
C LYS A 20 -15.24 1.05 -11.59
N GLN A 21 -14.20 0.84 -10.79
CA GLN A 21 -14.34 0.71 -9.36
C GLN A 21 -14.92 2.04 -8.86
N PRO A 22 -16.08 2.06 -8.18
CA PRO A 22 -16.61 3.29 -7.62
C PRO A 22 -15.58 3.85 -6.63
N ALA A 23 -15.34 5.17 -6.72
CA ALA A 23 -14.44 5.87 -5.82
C ALA A 23 -14.83 5.55 -4.37
N PRO A 24 -13.86 5.27 -3.46
CA PRO A 24 -14.17 5.00 -2.08
C PRO A 24 -14.90 6.20 -1.48
N ALA A 25 -16.00 5.90 -0.81
CA ALA A 25 -16.91 6.86 -0.21
C ALA A 25 -16.20 7.72 0.84
N ASN A 26 -16.49 9.02 0.77
CA ASN A 26 -16.43 10.00 1.85
C ASN A 26 -15.13 10.05 2.67
N LYS A 27 -14.16 10.84 2.20
CA LYS A 27 -13.09 11.35 3.06
C LYS A 27 -13.75 12.17 4.17
N GLN A 28 -13.97 11.57 5.34
CA GLN A 28 -14.38 12.34 6.52
C GLN A 28 -13.29 13.37 6.77
N ALA A 29 -13.61 14.64 6.53
CA ALA A 29 -12.75 15.75 6.89
C ALA A 29 -12.50 15.61 8.40
N SER A 30 -11.23 15.41 8.77
CA SER A 30 -10.83 15.22 10.16
C SER A 30 -11.22 16.46 10.96
N GLY A 31 -12.39 16.42 11.61
CA GLY A 31 -12.79 17.40 12.60
C GLY A 31 -11.77 17.38 13.73
N ALA A 32 -11.42 18.58 14.23
CA ALA A 32 -10.55 18.91 15.37
C ALA A 32 -9.48 17.86 15.70
N LEU A 33 -8.21 18.20 15.51
CA LEU A 33 -7.03 17.37 15.79
C LEU A 33 -7.08 16.75 17.21
N THR A 34 -7.72 15.60 17.36
CA THR A 34 -7.70 14.80 18.60
C THR A 34 -6.65 13.71 18.43
N THR A 35 -5.89 13.44 19.50
CA THR A 35 -4.92 12.34 19.55
C THR A 35 -5.58 10.96 19.67
N HIS A 36 -6.91 10.90 19.73
CA HIS A 36 -7.70 9.69 19.88
C HIS A 36 -8.51 9.42 18.60
N HIS A 37 -8.40 8.21 18.08
CA HIS A 37 -9.24 7.75 16.99
C HIS A 37 -10.68 7.56 17.51
N THR A 38 -11.68 7.83 16.67
CA THR A 38 -13.06 7.40 16.93
C THR A 38 -13.16 5.90 16.67
N THR A 39 -12.68 5.14 17.62
CA THR A 39 -12.70 3.67 17.67
C THR A 39 -13.87 3.19 18.53
N ASP A 40 -13.93 1.89 18.83
CA ASP A 40 -14.73 1.44 19.96
C ASP A 40 -14.31 2.13 21.28
N ALA A 41 -15.06 1.87 22.35
CA ALA A 41 -14.81 2.45 23.67
C ALA A 41 -13.41 2.16 24.24
N THR A 42 -12.63 1.26 23.63
CA THR A 42 -11.30 0.84 24.08
C THR A 42 -10.14 1.39 23.24
N GLY A 43 -10.40 2.01 22.08
CA GLY A 43 -9.31 2.38 21.17
C GLY A 43 -9.12 1.43 19.99
N ALA A 44 -9.95 0.39 19.83
CA ALA A 44 -9.68 -0.67 18.86
C ALA A 44 -10.07 -0.29 17.43
N ILE A 45 -9.18 -0.57 16.49
CA ILE A 45 -9.40 -0.45 15.05
C ILE A 45 -9.75 -1.83 14.48
N THR A 46 -10.86 -1.92 13.74
CA THR A 46 -11.21 -3.16 13.02
C THR A 46 -10.25 -3.40 11.87
N LEU A 47 -9.54 -4.53 11.90
CA LEU A 47 -8.69 -4.96 10.78
C LEU A 47 -9.55 -5.38 9.59
N ARG A 48 -9.11 -5.03 8.38
CA ARG A 48 -9.79 -5.37 7.13
C ARG A 48 -8.87 -6.10 6.18
N ASP A 49 -9.41 -7.02 5.39
CA ASP A 49 -8.71 -7.74 4.33
C ASP A 49 -8.57 -6.89 3.04
N GLU A 50 -8.02 -7.47 1.98
CA GLU A 50 -7.83 -6.82 0.68
C GLU A 50 -9.14 -6.38 0.00
N THR A 51 -10.24 -7.10 0.26
CA THR A 51 -11.57 -6.75 -0.24
C THR A 51 -12.25 -5.67 0.60
N GLY A 52 -11.72 -5.43 1.81
CA GLY A 52 -12.25 -4.49 2.79
C GLY A 52 -13.17 -5.14 3.83
N ALA A 53 -13.34 -6.46 3.81
CA ALA A 53 -14.14 -7.18 4.80
C ALA A 53 -13.41 -7.23 6.15
N ALA A 54 -14.17 -7.27 7.25
CA ALA A 54 -13.62 -7.30 8.59
C ALA A 54 -12.97 -8.66 8.89
N ILE A 55 -11.77 -8.63 9.46
CA ILE A 55 -11.04 -9.83 9.87
C ILE A 55 -11.42 -10.17 11.31
N LEU A 56 -11.91 -11.39 11.51
CA LEU A 56 -12.26 -11.91 12.83
C LEU A 56 -11.02 -12.30 13.64
N ALA A 57 -11.10 -12.21 14.96
CA ALA A 57 -10.05 -12.68 15.85
C ALA A 57 -9.78 -14.18 15.63
N GLY A 58 -8.50 -14.56 15.53
CA GLY A 58 -8.07 -15.93 15.24
C GLY A 58 -8.08 -16.30 13.74
N SER A 59 -8.47 -15.39 12.85
CA SER A 59 -8.34 -15.57 11.40
C SER A 59 -6.87 -15.58 10.96
N THR A 60 -6.58 -16.32 9.90
CA THR A 60 -5.28 -16.32 9.21
C THR A 60 -5.28 -15.45 7.94
N VAL A 61 -6.41 -14.80 7.62
CA VAL A 61 -6.52 -13.88 6.49
C VAL A 61 -5.59 -12.67 6.71
N PRO A 62 -4.76 -12.32 5.73
CA PRO A 62 -3.88 -11.16 5.87
C PRO A 62 -4.68 -9.86 5.91
N TYR A 63 -4.26 -8.93 6.75
CA TYR A 63 -4.85 -7.60 6.77
C TYR A 63 -4.27 -6.70 5.67
N SER A 64 -5.08 -5.78 5.18
CA SER A 64 -4.68 -4.72 4.28
C SER A 64 -4.51 -3.40 5.05
N PRO A 65 -3.28 -2.86 5.16
CA PRO A 65 -3.06 -1.52 5.70
C PRO A 65 -3.84 -0.44 4.96
N GLU A 66 -3.99 -0.59 3.64
CA GLU A 66 -4.73 0.35 2.81
C GLU A 66 -6.22 0.36 3.15
N LYS A 67 -6.86 -0.81 3.29
CA LYS A 67 -8.29 -0.89 3.66
C LYS A 67 -8.53 -0.54 5.13
N THR A 68 -7.59 -0.86 6.02
CA THR A 68 -7.73 -0.63 7.46
C THR A 68 -7.50 0.85 7.82
N CYS A 69 -6.35 1.42 7.44
CA CYS A 69 -5.98 2.78 7.80
C CYS A 69 -6.54 3.82 6.81
N GLY A 70 -6.73 3.44 5.55
CA GLY A 70 -7.19 4.35 4.49
C GLY A 70 -8.62 4.86 4.64
N GLY A 71 -9.42 4.23 5.51
CA GLY A 71 -10.74 4.75 5.88
C GLY A 71 -10.68 6.04 6.71
N CYS A 72 -9.58 6.26 7.44
CA CYS A 72 -9.43 7.41 8.36
C CYS A 72 -8.26 8.33 7.98
N HIS A 73 -7.23 7.80 7.30
CA HIS A 73 -6.01 8.52 6.97
C HIS A 73 -5.69 8.44 5.48
N ASP A 74 -4.96 9.44 4.98
CA ASP A 74 -4.33 9.35 3.67
C ASP A 74 -3.12 8.41 3.75
N VAL A 75 -3.24 7.24 3.12
CA VAL A 75 -2.19 6.20 3.12
C VAL A 75 -0.93 6.69 2.41
N ASP A 76 -1.04 7.60 1.44
CA ASP A 76 0.11 8.19 0.75
C ASP A 76 0.90 9.11 1.69
N VAL A 77 0.25 9.69 2.69
CA VAL A 77 0.94 10.44 3.75
C VAL A 77 1.64 9.46 4.70
N ILE A 78 0.95 8.40 5.14
CA ILE A 78 1.50 7.41 6.08
C ILE A 78 2.74 6.73 5.51
N THR A 79 2.69 6.30 4.25
CA THR A 79 3.77 5.56 3.58
C THR A 79 5.00 6.41 3.26
N ARG A 80 4.88 7.75 3.36
CA ARG A 80 6.05 8.65 3.35
C ARG A 80 6.74 8.76 4.71
N GLY A 81 6.22 8.10 5.74
CA GLY A 81 6.89 7.97 7.03
C GLY A 81 8.26 7.30 6.90
N TYR A 82 9.18 7.67 7.78
CA TYR A 82 10.56 7.19 7.76
C TYR A 82 10.66 5.66 7.70
N HIS A 83 9.90 4.95 8.56
CA HIS A 83 9.93 3.50 8.65
C HIS A 83 9.49 2.80 7.36
N PHE A 84 8.54 3.38 6.62
CA PHE A 84 8.12 2.85 5.32
C PHE A 84 9.15 3.09 4.22
N GLN A 85 10.01 4.10 4.39
CA GLN A 85 11.07 4.44 3.45
C GLN A 85 12.44 3.89 3.87
N GLN A 86 12.55 3.24 5.02
CA GLN A 86 13.82 2.81 5.59
C GLN A 86 14.51 1.80 4.67
N GLY A 87 15.68 2.18 4.16
CA GLY A 87 16.47 1.42 3.19
C GLY A 87 16.26 1.79 1.73
N ARG A 88 15.44 2.82 1.44
CA ARG A 88 15.18 3.27 0.06
C ARG A 88 16.48 3.71 -0.61
N THR A 89 16.68 3.27 -1.85
CA THR A 89 17.81 3.64 -2.69
C THR A 89 17.45 4.71 -3.72
N ASP A 90 18.47 5.40 -4.23
CA ASP A 90 18.35 6.22 -5.44
C ASP A 90 18.53 5.39 -6.73
N ALA A 91 18.53 6.07 -7.87
CA ALA A 91 18.72 5.47 -9.20
C ALA A 91 20.10 4.81 -9.39
N THR A 92 21.05 5.07 -8.49
CA THR A 92 22.42 4.50 -8.51
C THR A 92 22.59 3.38 -7.47
N ASN A 93 21.49 2.89 -6.89
CA ASN A 93 21.47 1.89 -5.83
C ASN A 93 22.18 2.33 -4.53
N GLN A 94 22.36 3.63 -4.32
CA GLN A 94 22.85 4.15 -3.04
C GLN A 94 21.68 4.34 -2.08
N ILE A 95 21.83 3.91 -0.83
CA ILE A 95 20.78 4.08 0.19
C ILE A 95 20.68 5.55 0.55
N VAL A 96 19.50 6.14 0.33
CA VAL A 96 19.20 7.55 0.60
C VAL A 96 18.35 7.76 1.85
N VAL A 97 17.76 6.69 2.40
CA VAL A 97 17.03 6.70 3.66
C VAL A 97 17.58 5.58 4.53
N SER A 98 18.45 5.88 5.49
CA SER A 98 19.07 4.88 6.36
C SER A 98 19.19 5.31 7.81
N ASP A 99 19.16 4.30 8.67
CA ASP A 99 19.51 4.37 10.08
C ASP A 99 21.00 4.08 10.25
N SER A 100 21.84 4.75 9.45
CA SER A 100 23.30 4.60 9.56
C SER A 100 23.69 4.81 11.03
N PHE A 101 24.41 3.84 11.60
CA PHE A 101 24.82 3.87 12.99
C PHE A 101 25.49 5.21 13.29
N ASN A 102 24.79 6.01 14.07
CA ASN A 102 25.26 7.28 14.55
C ASN A 102 25.62 7.06 16.02
N PRO A 103 26.88 7.25 16.44
CA PRO A 103 27.26 7.05 17.83
C PRO A 103 26.51 7.97 18.81
N THR A 104 25.89 9.06 18.32
CA THR A 104 24.98 9.93 19.09
C THR A 104 23.53 9.44 19.12
N LYS A 105 23.15 8.50 18.25
CA LYS A 105 21.80 7.90 18.15
C LYS A 105 21.90 6.37 17.95
N PRO A 106 22.40 5.64 18.96
CA PRO A 106 22.75 4.22 18.84
C PRO A 106 21.54 3.29 18.63
N TRP A 107 20.31 3.76 18.75
CA TRP A 107 19.10 2.97 18.49
C TRP A 107 18.76 2.81 17.00
N LEU A 108 19.51 3.45 16.11
CA LEU A 108 19.38 3.34 14.65
C LEU A 108 20.39 2.30 14.14
N LEU A 109 19.91 1.08 13.88
CA LEU A 109 20.75 -0.12 13.81
C LEU A 109 20.85 -0.80 12.43
N SER A 110 20.15 -0.34 11.38
CA SER A 110 20.17 -1.07 10.10
C SER A 110 19.90 -0.23 8.85
N LYS A 111 20.36 -0.76 7.70
CA LYS A 111 20.15 -0.21 6.35
C LYS A 111 18.71 -0.36 5.82
N GLY A 112 17.72 -0.66 6.67
CA GLY A 112 16.31 -0.81 6.29
C GLY A 112 16.01 -2.00 5.37
N MET A 113 14.72 -2.17 5.03
CA MET A 113 14.19 -3.32 4.27
C MET A 113 13.45 -2.93 2.99
N TYR A 114 13.46 -1.65 2.60
CA TYR A 114 12.81 -1.17 1.39
C TYR A 114 13.22 -1.97 0.14
N GLY A 115 12.25 -2.58 -0.54
CA GLY A 115 12.46 -3.24 -1.84
C GLY A 115 13.27 -4.54 -1.82
N LYS A 116 13.56 -5.12 -0.64
CA LYS A 116 14.21 -6.45 -0.56
C LYS A 116 13.18 -7.55 -0.85
N THR A 117 13.48 -8.39 -1.83
CA THR A 117 12.74 -9.62 -2.19
C THR A 117 13.51 -10.86 -1.77
#